data_AF-A0A1Z1MPP4-F1
#
_entry.id   AF-A0A1Z1MPP4-F1
#
_cell.length_a   1.000
_cell.length_b   1.000
_cell.length_c   1.000
_cell.angle_alpha   90.00
_cell.angle_beta   90.00
_cell.angle_gamma   90.00
#
_symmetry.space_group_name_H-M   'P 1'
#
loop_
_entity.id
_entity.type
_entity.pdbx_description
1 polymer ?
#
loop_
_entity_poly.entity_id
_entity_poly.type
_entity_poly.pdbx_seq_one_letter_code
_entity_poly.pdbx_strand_id
1 'polypeptide(L)' 'MKKKINVIITKDKYQQAKKGSIVKVSSGYAFNYLIPNQIAELATKGRIKHTKMFEDIKQKK' A
#
# COMPACT_ATOMS: atom_id res chain seq x y z
N MET A 1 15.44 -1.66 17.38
CA MET A 1 15.29 -0.90 16.12
C MET A 1 13.84 -0.99 15.64
N LYS A 2 13.17 0.12 15.28
CA LYS A 2 11.78 0.05 14.75
C LYS A 2 11.79 -0.57 13.35
N LYS A 3 11.27 -1.80 13.20
CA LYS A 3 11.16 -2.49 11.91
C LYS A 3 10.25 -1.67 10.99
N LYS A 4 10.77 -1.28 9.82
CA LYS A 4 9.99 -0.63 8.75
C LYS A 4 9.46 -1.70 7.79
N ILE A 5 8.22 -1.54 7.33
CA ILE A 5 7.56 -2.43 6.38
C ILE A 5 6.97 -1.63 5.23
N ASN A 6 6.76 -2.28 4.09
CA ASN A 6 6.09 -1.70 2.95
C ASN A 6 4.60 -2.02 3.01
N VAL A 7 3.78 -1.01 2.75
CA VAL A 7 2.31 -1.13 2.67
C VAL A 7 1.82 -0.48 1.38
N ILE A 8 0.71 -0.99 0.84
CA ILE A 8 0.03 -0.44 -0.33
C ILE A 8 -1.15 0.39 0.17
N ILE A 9 -1.22 1.65 -0.21
CA ILE A 9 -2.34 2.53 0.15
C ILE A 9 -3.59 2.11 -0.63
N THR A 10 -4.68 1.84 0.07
CA THR A 10 -5.98 1.45 -0.53
C THR A 10 -6.94 2.62 -0.69
N LYS A 11 -6.77 3.66 0.11
CA LYS A 11 -7.61 4.87 0.10
C LYS A 11 -7.18 5.84 -1.00
N ASP A 12 -8.15 6.47 -1.68
CA ASP A 12 -7.88 7.38 -2.81
C ASP A 12 -7.05 8.61 -2.44
N LYS A 13 -7.32 9.18 -1.26
CA LYS A 13 -6.55 10.30 -0.71
C LYS A 13 -6.07 9.91 0.68
N TYR A 14 -4.79 9.57 0.79
CA TYR A 14 -4.13 9.40 2.08
C TYR A 14 -2.80 10.13 2.09
N GLN A 15 -2.73 11.22 2.85
CA GLN A 15 -1.61 12.16 2.86
C GLN A 15 -1.26 12.61 1.42
N GLN A 16 -0.01 12.41 0.98
CA GLN A 16 0.43 12.68 -0.39
C GLN A 16 0.41 11.42 -1.30
N ALA A 17 0.02 10.27 -0.78
CA ALA A 17 0.03 9.01 -1.53
C ALA A 17 -1.31 8.76 -2.25
N LYS A 18 -1.23 8.34 -3.51
CA LYS A 18 -2.38 7.89 -4.29
C LYS A 18 -2.71 6.44 -3.96
N LYS A 19 -3.96 6.03 -4.16
CA LYS A 19 -4.35 4.62 -4.14
C LYS A 19 -3.46 3.77 -5.05
N GLY A 20 -3.02 2.63 -4.53
CA GLY A 20 -2.07 1.72 -5.18
C GLY A 20 -0.60 2.01 -4.87
N SER A 21 -0.26 3.17 -4.30
CA SER A 21 1.13 3.53 -4.00
C SER A 21 1.72 2.67 -2.88
N ILE A 22 2.97 2.24 -3.06
CA ILE A 22 3.73 1.52 -2.04
C ILE A 22 4.49 2.52 -1.17
N VAL A 23 4.24 2.52 0.14
CA VAL A 23 4.87 3.43 1.11
C VAL A 23 5.59 2.63 2.20
N LYS A 24 6.78 3.10 2.61
CA LYS A 24 7.58 2.49 3.67
C LYS A 24 7.27 3.15 5.01
N VAL A 25 6.63 2.41 5.92
CA VAL A 25 6.18 2.91 7.22
C VAL A 25 6.75 2.07 8.36
N SER A 26 6.59 2.53 9.61
CA SER A 26 6.91 1.69 10.77
C SER A 26 5.89 0.56 10.91
N SER A 27 6.35 -0.62 11.33
CA SER A 27 5.49 -1.79 11.60
C SER A 27 4.36 -1.46 12.56
N GLY A 28 4.64 -0.79 13.68
CA GLY A 28 3.61 -0.37 14.63
C GLY A 28 2.56 0.54 14.01
N TYR A 29 2.96 1.50 13.16
CA TYR A 29 2.00 2.36 12.49
C TYR A 29 1.12 1.61 11.48
N ALA A 30 1.70 0.64 10.76
CA ALA A 30 0.94 -0.20 9.84
C ALA A 30 -0.10 -1.05 10.58
N PHE A 31 0.31 -1.80 11.60
CA PHE A 31 -0.58 -2.76 12.29
C PHE A 31 -1.55 -2.11 13.28
N ASN A 32 -1.19 -0.99 13.91
CA ASN A 32 -2.05 -0.36 14.92
C ASN A 32 -3.00 0.69 14.32
N TYR A 33 -2.70 1.24 13.14
CA TYR A 33 -3.50 2.32 12.56
C TYR A 33 -3.90 2.06 11.10
N LEU A 34 -2.94 1.83 10.20
CA LEU A 34 -3.27 1.79 8.77
C LEU A 34 -4.13 0.58 8.37
N ILE A 35 -3.77 -0.62 8.85
CA ILE A 35 -4.44 -1.87 8.50
C ILE A 35 -5.83 -1.95 9.16
N PRO A 36 -6.00 -1.68 10.49
CA PRO A 36 -7.31 -1.72 11.12
C PRO A 36 -8.30 -0.69 10.53
N ASN A 37 -7.81 0.48 10.10
CA ASN A 37 -8.65 1.53 9.50
C ASN A 37 -8.82 1.37 7.97
N GLN A 38 -8.39 0.26 7.38
CA GLN A 38 -8.51 -0.01 5.94
C GLN A 38 -7.86 1.07 5.04
N ILE A 39 -6.84 1.74 5.56
CA ILE A 39 -6.11 2.81 4.85
C ILE A 39 -5.01 2.22 3.97
N ALA A 40 -4.39 1.13 4.43
CA ALA A 40 -3.34 0.44 3.70
C ALA A 40 -3.38 -1.07 3.93
N GLU A 41 -2.86 -1.81 2.97
CA GLU A 41 -2.69 -3.26 3.00
C GLU A 41 -1.20 -3.64 2.99
N LEU A 42 -0.88 -4.87 3.39
CA LEU A 42 0.49 -5.38 3.38
C LEU A 42 1.01 -5.51 1.93
N ALA A 43 2.19 -4.95 1.66
CA ALA A 43 2.83 -5.03 0.34
C ALA A 43 3.53 -6.38 0.14
N THR A 44 2.75 -7.46 0.02
CA THR A 44 3.28 -8.79 -0.30
C THR A 44 3.66 -8.87 -1.79
N LYS A 45 4.55 -9.80 -2.15
CA LYS A 45 4.96 -10.00 -3.56
C LYS A 45 3.77 -10.23 -4.49
N GLY A 46 2.79 -11.02 -4.05
CA GLY A 46 1.56 -11.28 -4.81
C GLY A 46 0.72 -10.01 -4.99
N ARG A 47 0.57 -9.22 -3.93
CA ARG A 47 -0.21 -7.98 -3.98
C ARG A 47 0.44 -6.93 -4.89
N ILE A 48 1.76 -6.78 -4.82
CA ILE A 48 2.52 -5.89 -5.71
C ILE A 48 2.33 -6.30 -7.17
N LYS A 49 2.40 -7.61 -7.47
CA LYS A 49 2.18 -8.12 -8.84
C LYS A 49 0.77 -7.82 -9.33
N HIS A 50 -0.25 -8.05 -8.50
CA HIS A 50 -1.63 -7.71 -8.83
C HIS A 50 -1.81 -6.21 -9.10
N THR A 51 -1.29 -5.35 -8.22
CA THR A 51 -1.37 -3.89 -8.40
C THR A 51 -0.73 -3.46 -9.72
N LYS A 52 0.47 -3.96 -10.02
CA LYS A 52 1.18 -3.66 -11.27
C LYS A 52 0.42 -4.15 -12.50
N MET A 53 -0.16 -5.35 -12.45
CA MET A 53 -1.01 -5.87 -13.52
C MET A 53 -2.20 -4.95 -13.81
N PHE A 54 -2.87 -4.41 -12.78
CA PHE A 54 -3.97 -3.46 -12.98
C PHE A 54 -3.49 -2.13 -13.57
N GLU A 55 -2.31 -1.65 -13.18
CA GLU A 55 -1.70 -0.45 -13.76
C GLU A 55 -1.36 -0.66 -15.24
N ASP A 56 -0.77 -1.81 -15.60
CA ASP A 56 -0.43 -2.17 -16.98
C ASP A 56 -1.70 -2.26 -17.85
N ILE A 57 -2.79 -2.85 -17.34
CA ILE A 57 -4.09 -2.89 -18.04
C ILE A 57 -4.64 -1.47 -18.24
N LYS A 58 -4.52 -0.60 -17.24
CA LYS A 58 -5.00 0.78 -17.32
C LYS A 58 -4.20 1.62 -18.32
N GLN A 59 -2.91 1.36 -18.50
CA GLN A 59 -2.05 2.05 -19.47
C GLN A 59 -2.25 1.56 -20.91
N LYS A 60 -2.66 0.30 -21.10
CA LYS A 60 -2.90 -0.29 -22.43
C LYS A 60 -4.25 0.08 -23.06
N LYS A 61 -5.10 0.82 -22.34
CA LYS A 61 -6.44 1.22 -22.77
C LYS A 61 -6.45 2.69 -23.15
#